data_AF-A0A0Q7Q7M1-F1
#
_entry.id   AF-A0A0Q7Q7M1-F1
#
_cell.length_a   1.000
_cell.length_b   1.000
_cell.length_c   1.000
_cell.angle_alpha   90.00
_cell.angle_beta   90.00
_cell.angle_gamma   90.00
#
_symmetry.space_group_name_H-M   'P 1'
#
loop_
_entity.id
_entity.type
_entity.pdbx_description
1 polymer ?
#
loop_
_entity_poly.entity_id
_entity_poly.type
_entity_poly.pdbx_seq_one_letter_code
_entity_poly.pdbx_strand_id
1 'polypeptide(L)'
;MTAASYALHELGWRSFQDLCGVVLQQHLGKTVHMFADSNDLGQDGGWQGQWEESRDPALMTEAVGSVVIQCKFSVNGSGTLTMSQLQDELESMPGAFR
;
A
#
# COMPACT_ATOMS: atom_id res chain seq x y z
N MET A 1 -17.48 -9.33 -19.91
CA MET A 1 -16.23 -9.83 -19.30
C MET A 1 -16.61 -10.34 -17.92
N THR A 2 -16.57 -11.64 -17.68
CA THR A 2 -16.79 -12.19 -16.34
C THR A 2 -15.58 -11.79 -15.50
N ALA A 3 -15.78 -10.98 -14.46
CA ALA A 3 -14.73 -10.70 -13.50
C ALA A 3 -14.25 -12.04 -12.95
N ALA A 4 -12.98 -12.38 -13.16
CA ALA A 4 -12.40 -13.55 -12.52
C ALA A 4 -12.54 -13.34 -11.01
N SER A 5 -13.29 -14.21 -10.35
CA SER A 5 -13.39 -14.19 -8.90
C SER A 5 -12.09 -14.78 -8.36
N TYR A 6 -11.19 -13.91 -7.92
CA TYR A 6 -9.94 -14.31 -7.29
C TYR A 6 -10.16 -14.29 -5.77
N ALA A 7 -10.04 -15.46 -5.14
CA ALA A 7 -10.24 -15.61 -3.70
C ALA A 7 -9.04 -15.05 -2.93
N LEU A 8 -8.98 -13.71 -2.79
CA LEU A 8 -7.85 -13.00 -2.17
C LEU A 8 -7.52 -13.51 -0.77
N HIS A 9 -8.53 -13.95 0.00
CA HIS A 9 -8.40 -14.46 1.37
C HIS A 9 -7.71 -15.84 1.46
N GLU A 10 -7.50 -16.53 0.33
CA GLU A 10 -6.84 -17.85 0.27
C GLU A 10 -5.35 -17.77 -0.13
N LEU A 11 -4.88 -16.61 -0.60
CA LEU A 11 -3.50 -16.39 -1.07
C LEU A 11 -2.42 -16.58 0.00
N GLY A 12 -2.79 -16.33 1.25
CA GLY A 12 -1.84 -16.09 2.34
C GLY A 12 -1.31 -14.65 2.31
N TRP A 13 -0.88 -14.19 3.49
CA TRP A 13 -0.50 -12.80 3.73
C TRP A 13 0.66 -12.32 2.83
N ARG A 14 1.69 -13.15 2.63
CA ARG A 14 2.86 -12.77 1.82
C ARG A 14 2.53 -12.65 0.33
N SER A 15 1.85 -13.65 -0.24
CA SER A 15 1.42 -13.60 -1.64
C SER A 15 0.47 -12.43 -1.91
N PHE A 16 -0.35 -12.05 -0.91
CA PHE A 16 -1.20 -10.88 -0.97
C PHE A 16 -0.39 -9.58 -1.02
N GLN A 17 0.64 -9.43 -0.18
CA GLN A 17 1.55 -8.28 -0.23
C GLN A 17 2.26 -8.17 -1.59
N ASP A 18 2.81 -9.28 -2.10
CA ASP A 18 3.46 -9.30 -3.42
C ASP A 18 2.49 -8.87 -4.54
N LEU A 19 1.23 -9.35 -4.48
CA LEU A 19 0.17 -8.94 -5.41
C LEU A 19 -0.11 -7.44 -5.32
N CYS A 20 -0.25 -6.89 -4.10
CA CYS A 20 -0.43 -5.46 -3.89
C CYS A 20 0.73 -4.65 -4.47
N GLY A 21 1.98 -5.10 -4.30
CA GLY A 21 3.15 -4.48 -4.90
C GLY A 21 3.08 -4.42 -6.43
N VAL A 22 2.62 -5.49 -7.08
CA VAL A 22 2.45 -5.51 -8.55
C VAL A 22 1.32 -4.55 -8.99
N VAL A 23 0.18 -4.56 -8.30
CA VAL A 23 -0.96 -3.68 -8.60
C VAL A 23 -0.56 -2.21 -8.47
N LEU A 24 0.16 -1.86 -7.40
CA LEU A 24 0.62 -0.50 -7.15
C LEU A 24 1.62 -0.04 -8.22
N GLN A 25 2.57 -0.89 -8.62
CA GLN A 25 3.48 -0.58 -9.73
C GLN A 25 2.72 -0.34 -11.04
N GLN A 26 1.72 -1.19 -11.35
CA GLN A 26 0.93 -1.06 -12.56
C GLN A 26 0.04 0.19 -12.58
N HIS A 27 -0.57 0.55 -11.44
CA HIS A 27 -1.50 1.67 -11.37
C HIS A 27 -0.82 3.02 -11.14
N LEU A 28 0.25 3.07 -10.35
CA LEU A 28 0.97 4.30 -10.07
C LEU A 28 2.08 4.59 -11.09
N GLY A 29 2.52 3.57 -11.86
CA GLY A 29 3.64 3.70 -12.78
C GLY A 29 4.97 4.05 -12.10
N LYS A 30 5.06 3.89 -10.78
CA LYS A 30 6.25 4.13 -9.97
C LYS A 30 6.94 2.81 -9.62
N THR A 31 8.25 2.88 -9.38
CA THR A 31 9.00 1.73 -8.87
C THR A 31 8.71 1.57 -7.38
N VAL A 32 7.88 0.58 -7.04
CA VAL A 32 7.55 0.23 -5.66
C VAL A 32 8.48 -0.86 -5.18
N HIS A 33 9.07 -0.68 -4.00
CA HIS A 33 9.85 -1.70 -3.31
C HIS A 33 9.00 -2.30 -2.19
N MET A 34 8.71 -3.60 -2.28
CA MET A 34 8.10 -4.35 -1.18
C MET A 34 9.19 -4.81 -0.21
N PHE A 35 8.96 -4.64 1.08
CA PHE A 35 9.88 -5.05 2.13
C PHE A 35 9.80 -6.56 2.38
N ALA A 36 10.91 -7.13 2.86
CA ALA A 36 11.00 -8.56 3.14
C ALA A 36 10.50 -8.89 4.56
N ASP A 37 10.26 -10.18 4.83
CA ASP A 37 9.71 -10.68 6.11
C ASP A 37 10.53 -10.19 7.32
N SER A 38 10.10 -9.08 7.89
CA SER A 38 10.71 -8.43 9.04
C SER A 38 9.60 -7.82 9.87
N ASN A 39 9.89 -7.62 11.16
CA ASN A 39 8.96 -7.00 12.10
C ASN A 39 8.90 -5.48 11.84
N ASP A 40 8.50 -5.09 10.62
CA ASP A 40 8.62 -3.75 10.06
C ASP A 40 7.55 -2.78 10.56
N LEU A 41 6.93 -3.09 11.72
CA LEU A 41 5.87 -2.29 12.35
C LEU A 41 4.71 -1.99 11.39
N GLY A 42 4.47 -2.86 10.39
CA GLY A 42 3.40 -2.70 9.41
C GLY A 42 3.81 -2.06 8.07
N GLN A 43 5.07 -1.63 7.92
CA GLN A 43 5.54 -1.12 6.64
C GLN A 43 5.79 -2.31 5.72
N ASP A 44 4.96 -2.48 4.68
CA ASP A 44 5.06 -3.60 3.75
C ASP A 44 5.81 -3.22 2.47
N GLY A 45 5.97 -1.92 2.22
CA GLY A 45 6.78 -1.41 1.12
C GLY A 45 6.82 0.10 1.08
N GLY A 46 7.37 0.63 0.00
CA GLY A 46 7.36 2.05 -0.25
C GLY A 46 8.05 2.44 -1.54
N TRP A 47 7.99 3.72 -1.84
CA TRP A 47 8.81 4.33 -2.88
C TRP A 47 9.18 5.75 -2.48
N GLN A 48 10.26 6.23 -3.08
CA GLN A 48 10.67 7.64 -3.02
C GLN A 48 10.47 8.25 -4.39
N GLY A 49 9.83 9.41 -4.47
CA GLY A 49 9.71 10.09 -5.74
C GLY A 49 8.77 11.30 -5.70
N GLN A 50 8.64 11.92 -6.86
CA GLN A 50 7.67 12.98 -7.06
C GLN A 50 6.30 12.36 -7.35
N TRP A 51 5.27 12.80 -6.64
CA TRP A 51 3.90 12.57 -7.06
C TRP A 51 3.60 13.46 -8.26
N GLU A 52 3.43 12.85 -9.42
CA GLU A 52 3.07 13.55 -10.65
C GLU A 52 1.55 13.60 -10.83
N GLU A 53 0.81 13.90 -9.77
CA GLU A 53 -0.65 14.00 -9.87
C GLU A 53 -1.19 15.17 -9.05
N SER A 54 -0.99 16.38 -9.58
CA SER A 54 -2.09 17.33 -9.55
C SER A 54 -2.15 18.03 -10.90
N ARG A 55 -3.36 18.12 -11.48
CA ARG A 55 -3.65 19.03 -12.60
C ARG A 55 -3.67 20.50 -12.16
N ASP A 56 -3.40 20.76 -10.87
CA ASP A 56 -3.38 22.08 -10.26
C ASP A 56 -1.93 22.51 -9.99
N PRO A 57 -1.40 23.48 -10.75
CA PRO A 57 -0.05 24.02 -10.55
C PRO A 57 0.26 24.47 -9.12
N ALA A 58 -0.74 24.80 -8.29
CA ALA A 58 -0.56 25.20 -6.90
C ALA A 58 -0.23 24.04 -5.95
N LEU A 59 -0.56 22.79 -6.34
CA LEU A 59 -0.27 21.56 -5.60
C LEU A 59 0.96 20.81 -6.14
N MET A 60 1.56 21.27 -7.24
CA MET A 60 2.71 20.63 -7.89
C MET A 60 4.04 20.84 -7.16
N THR A 61 4.13 21.81 -6.26
CA THR A 61 5.42 22.24 -5.67
C THR A 61 5.87 21.39 -4.48
N GLU A 62 5.00 20.57 -3.90
CA GLU A 62 5.20 20.03 -2.53
C GLU A 62 5.12 18.51 -2.38
N ALA A 63 5.15 17.74 -3.48
CA ALA A 63 4.96 16.29 -3.38
C ALA A 63 6.20 15.46 -3.72
N VAL A 64 7.39 15.98 -3.38
CA VAL A 64 8.59 15.14 -3.24
C VAL A 64 8.53 14.52 -1.85
N GLY A 65 8.05 13.28 -1.79
CA GLY A 65 7.82 12.62 -0.51
C GLY A 65 8.20 11.16 -0.59
N SER A 66 8.61 10.62 0.55
CA SER A 66 8.68 9.18 0.66
C SER A 66 7.32 8.63 1.05
N VAL A 67 6.90 7.59 0.37
CA VAL A 67 5.62 6.93 0.60
C VAL A 67 5.87 5.59 1.25
N VAL A 68 5.10 5.32 2.29
CA VAL A 68 5.02 4.02 2.95
C VAL A 68 3.74 3.34 2.48
N ILE A 69 3.86 2.06 2.15
CA ILE A 69 2.76 1.18 1.76
C ILE A 69 2.55 0.18 2.88
N GLN A 70 1.29 0.01 3.28
CA GLN A 70 0.86 -1.04 4.19
C GLN A 70 -0.30 -1.81 3.55
N CYS A 71 -0.22 -3.13 3.61
CA CYS A 71 -1.15 -4.08 3.02
C CYS A 71 -1.82 -4.88 4.14
N LYS A 72 -3.12 -4.69 4.32
CA LYS A 72 -3.89 -5.44 5.32
C LYS A 72 -4.50 -6.70 4.70
N PHE A 73 -3.88 -7.85 4.95
CA PHE A 73 -4.48 -9.14 4.60
C PHE A 73 -5.50 -9.58 5.65
N SER A 74 -6.62 -10.15 5.19
CA SER A 74 -7.65 -10.76 6.03
C SER A 74 -8.04 -12.14 5.49
N VAL A 75 -8.02 -13.14 6.36
CA VAL A 75 -8.56 -14.48 6.07
C VAL A 75 -10.09 -14.49 5.98
N ASN A 76 -10.75 -13.47 6.55
CA ASN A 76 -12.18 -13.29 6.40
C ASN A 76 -12.47 -12.51 5.12
N GLY A 77 -12.89 -13.21 4.07
CA GLY A 77 -13.22 -12.64 2.77
C GLY A 77 -14.50 -11.79 2.73
N SER A 78 -15.30 -11.79 3.79
CA SER A 78 -16.49 -10.93 3.93
C SER A 78 -16.31 -9.78 4.93
N GLY A 79 -15.09 -9.57 5.43
CA GLY A 79 -14.77 -8.46 6.33
C GLY A 79 -14.66 -7.13 5.58
N THR A 80 -14.99 -6.04 6.27
CA THR A 80 -14.75 -4.66 5.79
C THR A 80 -13.65 -4.04 6.63
N LEU A 81 -12.77 -3.26 5.99
CA LEU A 81 -11.76 -2.45 6.69
C LEU A 81 -12.46 -1.30 7.42
N THR A 82 -12.40 -1.29 8.75
CA THR A 82 -13.02 -0.23 9.55
C THR A 82 -12.02 0.89 9.84
N MET A 83 -12.52 2.11 10.06
CA MET A 83 -11.66 3.25 10.41
C MET A 83 -10.87 3.02 11.70
N SER A 84 -11.41 2.29 12.67
CA SER A 84 -10.70 1.94 13.90
C SER A 84 -9.47 1.07 13.62
N GLN A 85 -9.55 0.14 12.66
CA GLN A 85 -8.42 -0.71 12.26
C GLN A 85 -7.32 0.08 11.56
N LEU A 86 -7.66 1.22 10.96
CA LEU A 86 -6.71 2.12 10.30
C LEU A 86 -6.10 3.14 11.26
N GLN A 87 -6.84 3.58 12.28
CA GLN A 87 -6.34 4.56 13.27
C GLN A 87 -5.11 4.04 14.02
N ASP A 88 -5.17 2.80 14.50
CA ASP A 88 -4.06 2.17 15.20
C ASP A 88 -2.80 2.07 14.30
N GLU A 89 -2.99 1.82 13.00
CA GLU A 89 -1.88 1.74 12.03
C GLU A 89 -1.31 3.12 11.70
N LEU A 90 -2.17 4.12 11.49
CA LEU A 90 -1.75 5.50 11.23
C LEU A 90 -0.92 6.09 12.38
N GLU A 91 -1.27 5.76 13.63
CA GLU A 91 -0.50 6.17 14.80
C GLU A 91 0.86 5.46 14.91
N SER A 92 0.96 4.25 14.36
CA SER A 92 2.18 3.44 14.38
C SER A 92 3.20 3.83 13.30
N MET A 93 2.75 4.50 12.23
CA MET A 93 3.61 4.87 11.11
C MET A 93 4.50 6.07 11.44
N PRO A 94 5.83 5.95 11.34
CA PRO A 94 6.70 7.12 11.38
C PRO A 94 6.42 8.01 10.16
N GLY A 95 6.31 9.33 10.36
CA GLY A 95 5.96 10.31 9.32
C GLY A 95 6.94 10.42 8.13
N ALA A 96 7.94 9.53 8.03
CA ALA A 96 8.83 9.40 6.90
C ALA A 96 9.40 7.96 6.82
N PHE A 97 9.49 7.43 5.60
CA PHE A 97 10.33 6.29 5.22
C PHE A 97 11.79 6.56 5.65
N ARG A 98 12.45 5.56 6.23
CA ARG A 98 13.89 5.62 6.58
C ARG A 98 14.72 4.81 5.61
#